data_AF-A0A8T4DEX0-F1
#
_entry.id   AF-A0A8T4DEX0-F1
#
_cell.length_a   1.000
_cell.length_b   1.000
_cell.length_c   1.000
_cell.angle_alpha   90.00
_cell.angle_beta   90.00
_cell.angle_gamma   90.00
#
_symmetry.space_group_name_H-M   'P 1'
#
loop_
_entity.id
_entity.type
_entity.pdbx_description
1 polymer ?
#
loop_
_entity_poly.entity_id
_entity_poly.type
_entity_poly.pdbx_seq_one_letter_code
_entity_poly.pdbx_strand_id
1 'polypeptide(L)'
;MKQQRRTLRKDKKGFTGLEAAIVLTAFVVVAAVFSYVVLNAGFFTSEKSKEVVHTGVEQVTTSCELAGNVIGHGWEYNASQSSGNITMATYDADGEHYRDKTGLCTGADVSALIAEIDGTANNYTISVTTDATTNATKTFTLDGADDSAVVTTNLAGLTRITGITRTSGTTSDGATITIKATCNGTYYWDQNGYDNFYDSTNMSSLTLYLTLTAGQSPIDMDMLTISYSDQDTYVGQLPYSEETNASMGNMPMGAWTYTTQDTPGAVDNNMLEPREQVCVLITLPDYGVTVNKQFTVELKPSVGATVKISRITPGQVDKTMVLY
;
A
#
# COMPACT_ATOMS: atom_id res chain seq x y z
N MET A 1 -77.89 31.08 72.45
CA MET A 1 -77.38 30.81 71.09
C MET A 1 -76.13 31.64 70.86
N LYS A 2 -75.06 31.02 70.33
CA LYS A 2 -74.01 31.50 69.37
C LYS A 2 -73.56 32.98 69.49
N GLN A 3 -72.28 33.36 69.48
CA GLN A 3 -71.06 32.78 68.90
C GLN A 3 -69.90 33.68 69.37
N GLN A 4 -68.90 33.16 70.09
CA GLN A 4 -67.65 33.91 70.33
C GLN A 4 -66.74 33.80 69.10
N ARG A 5 -66.56 34.92 68.39
CA ARG A 5 -65.58 35.06 67.30
C ARG A 5 -64.16 34.92 67.86
N ARG A 6 -63.49 33.79 67.59
CA ARG A 6 -62.04 33.69 67.76
C ARG A 6 -61.36 34.49 66.66
N THR A 7 -60.57 35.48 67.07
CA THR A 7 -59.77 36.36 66.21
C THR A 7 -58.59 35.58 65.62
N LEU A 8 -58.47 35.61 64.28
CA LEU A 8 -57.30 35.13 63.56
C LEU A 8 -56.12 36.07 63.86
N ARG A 9 -55.20 35.67 64.75
CA ARG A 9 -53.90 36.33 64.92
C ARG A 9 -53.10 36.07 63.64
N LYS A 10 -52.96 37.11 62.80
CA LYS A 10 -52.05 37.10 61.64
C LYS A 10 -50.62 37.15 62.17
N ASP A 11 -49.94 36.00 62.21
CA ASP A 11 -48.48 35.95 62.33
C ASP A 11 -47.88 36.54 61.05
N LYS A 12 -47.52 37.83 61.11
CA LYS A 12 -46.64 38.42 60.11
C LYS A 12 -45.21 38.01 60.45
N LYS A 13 -44.75 36.85 59.95
CA LYS A 13 -43.30 36.57 59.92
C LYS A 13 -42.63 37.69 59.12
N GLY A 14 -41.71 38.41 59.76
CA GLY A 14 -40.91 39.43 59.10
C GLY A 14 -39.88 38.75 58.20
N PHE A 15 -39.74 39.23 56.96
CA PHE A 15 -38.66 38.81 56.07
C PHE A 15 -37.33 39.27 56.68
N THR A 16 -36.45 38.33 57.05
CA THR A 16 -35.19 38.69 57.68
C THR A 16 -34.11 38.92 56.62
N GLY A 17 -33.23 39.91 56.83
CA GLY A 17 -32.11 40.16 55.92
C GLY A 17 -31.15 38.98 55.79
N LEU A 18 -31.11 38.10 56.81
CA LEU A 18 -30.29 36.89 56.79
C LEU A 18 -30.85 35.82 55.85
N GLU A 19 -32.17 35.62 55.78
CA GLU A 19 -32.79 34.74 54.77
C GLU A 19 -32.53 35.26 53.36
N ALA A 20 -32.62 36.58 53.15
CA ALA A 20 -32.29 37.21 51.87
C ALA A 20 -30.82 37.01 51.49
N ALA A 21 -29.89 37.10 52.45
CA ALA A 21 -28.46 36.95 52.22
C ALA A 21 -28.07 35.52 51.82
N ILE A 22 -28.66 34.49 52.42
CA ILE A 22 -28.40 33.09 52.05
C ILE A 22 -28.93 32.80 50.64
N VAL A 23 -30.10 33.33 50.29
CA VAL A 23 -30.64 33.20 48.93
C VAL A 23 -29.73 33.92 47.93
N LEU A 24 -29.24 35.12 48.26
CA LEU A 24 -28.33 35.89 47.42
C LEU A 24 -27.03 35.10 47.13
N THR A 25 -26.40 34.51 48.15
CA THR A 25 -25.16 33.73 47.94
C THR A 25 -25.42 32.47 47.11
N ALA A 26 -26.53 31.77 47.31
CA ALA A 26 -26.91 30.62 46.50
C ALA A 26 -27.08 31.01 45.01
N PHE A 27 -27.74 32.13 44.71
CA PHE A 27 -27.87 32.64 43.34
C PHE A 27 -26.52 33.00 42.72
N VAL A 28 -25.63 33.65 43.48
CA VAL A 28 -24.30 34.01 43.01
C VAL A 28 -23.46 32.76 42.71
N VAL A 29 -23.53 31.71 43.55
CA VAL A 29 -22.81 30.45 43.31
C VAL A 29 -23.36 29.74 42.07
N VAL A 30 -24.67 29.64 41.91
CA VAL A 30 -25.28 29.04 40.70
C VAL A 30 -24.87 29.81 39.45
N ALA A 31 -24.89 31.15 39.49
CA ALA A 31 -24.43 31.98 38.37
C ALA A 31 -22.95 31.77 38.06
N ALA A 32 -22.09 31.61 39.07
CA ALA A 32 -20.66 31.37 38.90
C ALA A 32 -20.37 30.00 38.26
N VAL A 33 -21.02 28.93 38.76
CA VAL A 33 -20.88 27.57 38.18
C VAL A 33 -21.44 27.53 36.76
N PHE A 34 -22.59 28.16 36.53
CA PHE A 34 -23.16 28.29 35.20
C PHE A 34 -22.21 29.03 34.24
N SER A 35 -21.64 30.15 34.68
CA SER A 35 -20.67 30.92 33.88
C SER A 35 -19.42 30.11 33.56
N TYR A 36 -18.90 29.33 34.52
CA TYR A 36 -17.75 28.45 34.31
C TYR A 36 -18.01 27.40 33.23
N VAL A 37 -19.16 26.73 33.29
CA VAL A 37 -19.55 25.72 32.28
C VAL A 37 -19.74 26.37 30.91
N VAL A 38 -20.43 27.51 30.85
CA VAL A 38 -20.65 28.25 29.59
C VAL A 38 -19.34 28.73 28.98
N LEU A 39 -18.39 29.22 29.78
CA LEU A 39 -17.09 29.65 29.28
C LEU A 39 -16.25 28.47 28.77
N ASN A 40 -16.21 27.36 29.51
CA ASN A 40 -15.46 26.18 29.07
C ASN A 40 -16.04 25.56 27.80
N ALA A 41 -17.37 25.45 27.72
CA ALA A 41 -18.04 25.02 26.49
C ALA A 41 -17.82 26.04 25.36
N GLY A 42 -17.82 27.33 25.67
CA GLY A 42 -17.53 28.42 24.73
C GLY A 42 -16.09 28.37 24.18
N PHE A 43 -15.11 28.04 25.02
CA PHE A 43 -13.72 27.88 24.59
C PHE A 43 -13.54 26.63 23.74
N PHE A 44 -14.08 25.49 24.15
CA PHE A 44 -14.04 24.26 23.35
C PHE A 44 -14.68 24.45 21.97
N THR A 45 -15.85 25.08 21.92
CA THR A 45 -16.53 25.37 20.64
C THR A 45 -15.73 26.34 19.77
N SER A 46 -15.09 27.35 20.36
CA SER A 46 -14.23 28.29 19.63
C SER A 46 -12.95 27.63 19.11
N GLU A 47 -12.31 26.77 19.89
CA GLU A 47 -11.13 26.01 19.48
C GLU A 47 -11.47 25.05 18.33
N LYS A 48 -12.55 24.27 18.48
CA LYS A 48 -13.00 23.37 17.41
C LYS A 48 -13.40 24.14 16.15
N SER A 49 -14.03 25.31 16.29
CA SER A 49 -14.38 26.16 15.16
C SER A 49 -13.14 26.65 14.42
N LYS A 50 -12.08 27.06 15.14
CA LYS A 50 -10.80 27.45 14.53
C LYS A 50 -10.15 26.28 13.78
N GLU A 51 -10.14 25.10 14.37
CA GLU A 51 -9.60 23.90 13.76
C GLU A 51 -10.34 23.54 12.46
N VAL A 52 -11.68 23.50 12.48
CA VAL A 52 -12.50 23.20 11.29
C VAL A 52 -12.36 24.25 10.21
N VAL A 53 -12.24 25.53 10.57
CA VAL A 53 -11.98 26.60 9.60
C VAL A 53 -10.59 26.46 8.99
N HIS A 54 -9.58 26.13 9.79
CA HIS A 54 -8.22 25.97 9.30
C HIS A 54 -8.08 24.77 8.36
N THR A 55 -8.52 23.59 8.78
CA THR A 55 -8.48 22.38 7.94
C THR A 55 -9.43 22.48 6.74
N GLY A 56 -10.54 23.21 6.87
CA GLY A 56 -11.44 23.48 5.75
C GLY A 56 -10.82 24.38 4.68
N VAL A 57 -10.06 25.41 5.07
CA VAL A 57 -9.28 26.22 4.13
C VAL A 57 -8.17 25.39 3.51
N GLU A 58 -7.40 24.68 4.33
CA GLU A 58 -6.33 23.80 3.88
C GLU A 58 -6.82 22.78 2.85
N GLN A 59 -7.94 22.09 3.11
CA GLN A 59 -8.51 21.11 2.18
C GLN A 59 -8.94 21.72 0.83
N VAL A 60 -9.32 23.00 0.79
CA VAL A 60 -9.70 23.68 -0.45
C VAL A 60 -8.49 24.23 -1.18
N THR A 61 -7.43 24.61 -0.47
CA THR A 61 -6.20 25.15 -1.07
C THR A 61 -5.17 24.08 -1.42
N THR A 62 -5.25 22.90 -0.80
CA THR A 62 -4.42 21.75 -1.13
C THR A 62 -4.98 21.06 -2.38
N SER A 63 -4.28 21.18 -3.49
CA SER A 63 -4.55 20.37 -4.68
C SER A 63 -3.25 20.22 -5.46
N CYS A 64 -3.02 19.05 -6.03
CA CYS A 64 -1.97 18.83 -7.01
C CYS A 64 -2.55 18.81 -8.42
N GLU A 65 -1.69 19.03 -9.40
CA GLU A 65 -2.00 18.87 -10.81
C GLU A 65 -0.88 18.13 -11.52
N LEU A 66 -1.21 17.58 -12.69
CA LEU A 66 -0.24 16.94 -13.55
C LEU A 66 0.69 17.99 -14.17
N ALA A 67 1.99 17.86 -13.91
CA ALA A 67 3.03 18.69 -14.49
C ALA A 67 3.55 18.10 -15.81
N GLY A 68 2.94 18.47 -16.93
CA GLY A 68 3.38 18.03 -18.25
C GLY A 68 2.68 16.75 -18.73
N ASN A 69 3.42 15.93 -19.48
CA ASN A 69 2.85 14.77 -20.15
C ASN A 69 2.84 13.53 -19.27
N VAL A 70 1.86 12.65 -19.51
CA VAL A 70 1.87 11.29 -18.98
C VAL A 70 2.70 10.42 -19.91
N ILE A 71 3.65 9.66 -19.37
CA ILE A 71 4.56 8.83 -20.15
C ILE A 71 4.25 7.37 -19.85
N GLY A 72 3.89 6.61 -20.87
CA GLY A 72 3.71 5.16 -20.78
C GLY A 72 4.99 4.44 -21.19
N HIS A 73 5.19 3.24 -20.66
CA HIS A 73 6.27 2.37 -21.08
C HIS A 73 5.79 0.92 -21.26
N GLY A 74 6.21 0.27 -22.34
CA GLY A 74 6.11 -1.18 -22.50
C GLY A 74 7.36 -1.88 -21.97
N TRP A 75 7.58 -1.83 -20.66
CA TRP A 75 8.70 -2.56 -20.04
C TRP A 75 8.32 -4.03 -19.86
N GLU A 76 9.22 -4.93 -20.20
CA GLU A 76 9.02 -6.36 -19.97
C GLU A 76 9.06 -6.66 -18.46
N TYR A 77 8.05 -7.38 -17.99
CA TYR A 77 8.01 -7.88 -16.62
C TYR A 77 8.97 -9.07 -16.49
N ASN A 78 9.98 -8.95 -15.64
CA ASN A 78 10.88 -10.05 -15.40
C ASN A 78 10.34 -10.95 -14.29
N ALA A 79 9.54 -11.97 -14.64
CA ALA A 79 8.99 -12.92 -13.67
C ALA A 79 10.07 -13.75 -12.95
N SER A 80 11.28 -13.82 -13.50
CA SER A 80 12.44 -14.38 -12.81
C SER A 80 12.97 -13.48 -11.72
N GLN A 81 12.30 -12.36 -11.43
CA GLN A 81 12.39 -11.45 -10.31
C GLN A 81 10.92 -11.25 -9.88
N SER A 82 10.20 -12.14 -9.14
CA SER A 82 8.76 -11.97 -8.77
C SER A 82 8.46 -11.95 -7.26
N SER A 83 7.88 -10.91 -6.65
CA SER A 83 7.65 -10.79 -5.18
C SER A 83 6.55 -11.73 -4.76
N GLY A 84 6.95 -12.94 -4.36
CA GLY A 84 6.04 -14.01 -4.00
C GLY A 84 6.57 -15.41 -4.36
N ASN A 85 5.80 -16.43 -3.95
CA ASN A 85 6.16 -17.84 -4.13
C ASN A 85 5.80 -18.33 -5.54
N ILE A 86 6.78 -18.60 -6.38
CA ILE A 86 6.63 -19.31 -7.66
C ILE A 86 6.72 -20.81 -7.44
N THR A 87 5.71 -21.58 -7.85
CA THR A 87 5.80 -23.05 -7.92
C THR A 87 6.72 -23.47 -9.07
N MET A 88 7.80 -24.18 -8.76
CA MET A 88 8.80 -24.60 -9.74
C MET A 88 8.69 -26.06 -10.16
N ALA A 89 8.13 -26.89 -9.29
CA ALA A 89 7.90 -28.30 -9.57
C ALA A 89 6.84 -28.86 -8.65
N THR A 90 6.02 -29.75 -9.20
CA THR A 90 5.15 -30.64 -8.42
C THR A 90 5.50 -32.08 -8.77
N TYR A 91 5.60 -32.92 -7.74
CA TYR A 91 5.87 -34.35 -7.83
C TYR A 91 4.68 -35.11 -7.25
N ASP A 92 4.27 -36.20 -7.89
CA ASP A 92 3.29 -37.15 -7.37
C ASP A 92 3.94 -38.44 -6.85
N ALA A 93 3.11 -39.41 -6.44
CA ALA A 93 3.53 -40.70 -5.92
C ALA A 93 4.24 -41.59 -6.96
N ASP A 94 3.95 -41.40 -8.24
CA ASP A 94 4.50 -42.17 -9.35
C ASP A 94 5.76 -41.54 -9.96
N GLY A 95 6.10 -40.31 -9.55
CA GLY A 95 7.28 -39.58 -9.97
C GLY A 95 7.14 -38.87 -11.32
N GLU A 96 5.91 -38.68 -11.81
CA GLU A 96 5.65 -37.90 -13.03
C GLU A 96 5.71 -36.39 -12.75
N HIS A 97 6.21 -35.65 -13.74
CA HIS A 97 6.64 -34.26 -13.63
C HIS A 97 5.74 -33.34 -14.44
N TYR A 98 5.09 -32.37 -13.79
CA TYR A 98 4.93 -31.04 -14.40
C TYR A 98 6.22 -30.26 -14.12
N ARG A 99 7.18 -30.37 -15.05
CA ARG A 99 8.34 -29.48 -15.14
C ARG A 99 7.98 -28.38 -16.12
N ASP A 100 7.75 -27.16 -15.66
CA ASP A 100 8.07 -26.04 -16.54
C ASP A 100 9.60 -25.98 -16.64
N LYS A 101 10.12 -26.60 -17.70
CA LYS A 101 11.55 -26.65 -18.00
C LYS A 101 12.02 -25.35 -18.68
N THR A 102 11.12 -24.38 -18.86
CA THR A 102 11.32 -23.13 -19.58
C THR A 102 11.03 -21.95 -18.65
N GLY A 103 12.00 -21.62 -17.79
CA GLY A 103 11.94 -20.39 -16.99
C GLY A 103 12.07 -20.56 -15.48
N LEU A 104 12.88 -21.52 -15.03
CA LEU A 104 13.33 -21.55 -13.63
C LEU A 104 14.04 -20.22 -13.34
N CYS A 105 13.59 -19.51 -12.31
CA CYS A 105 14.04 -18.17 -11.89
C CYS A 105 15.51 -17.91 -12.25
N THR A 106 15.70 -17.11 -13.30
CA THR A 106 17.00 -16.73 -13.87
C THR A 106 17.20 -15.24 -13.59
N GLY A 107 17.99 -14.90 -12.58
CA GLY A 107 18.34 -13.53 -12.25
C GLY A 107 17.79 -13.01 -10.91
N ALA A 108 16.70 -13.56 -10.35
CA ALA A 108 16.17 -13.18 -9.02
C ALA A 108 17.17 -13.42 -7.91
N ASP A 109 17.15 -12.54 -6.91
CA ASP A 109 17.44 -12.95 -5.54
C ASP A 109 16.30 -13.87 -5.04
N VAL A 110 16.53 -15.19 -5.09
CA VAL A 110 15.64 -16.15 -4.43
C VAL A 110 15.82 -16.02 -2.92
N SER A 111 14.83 -15.42 -2.25
CA SER A 111 14.87 -15.11 -0.81
C SER A 111 14.51 -16.30 0.07
N ALA A 112 13.71 -17.23 -0.46
CA ALA A 112 13.42 -18.49 0.20
C ALA A 112 13.10 -19.60 -0.81
N LEU A 113 13.40 -20.83 -0.41
CA LEU A 113 12.87 -22.03 -1.02
C LEU A 113 11.91 -22.70 -0.04
N ILE A 114 10.79 -23.16 -0.55
CA ILE A 114 9.71 -23.75 0.23
C ILE A 114 9.39 -25.11 -0.38
N ALA A 115 9.39 -26.14 0.45
CA ALA A 115 8.88 -27.46 0.09
C ALA A 115 7.59 -27.70 0.88
N GLU A 116 6.52 -28.05 0.18
CA GLU A 116 5.20 -28.31 0.74
C GLU A 116 4.75 -29.71 0.37
N ILE A 117 4.15 -30.42 1.32
CA ILE A 117 3.55 -31.75 1.13
C ILE A 117 2.04 -31.63 1.32
N ASP A 118 1.30 -32.27 0.42
CA ASP A 118 -0.10 -32.63 0.61
C ASP A 118 -0.16 -34.17 0.65
N GLY A 119 -0.53 -34.75 1.80
CA GLY A 119 -0.43 -36.20 2.09
C GLY A 119 0.78 -36.63 2.93
N THR A 120 1.13 -37.93 2.90
CA THR A 120 2.19 -38.51 3.76
C THR A 120 3.49 -38.74 2.98
N ALA A 121 4.62 -38.30 3.54
CA ALA A 121 5.95 -38.57 3.02
C ALA A 121 6.80 -39.35 4.03
N ASN A 122 7.58 -40.32 3.54
CA ASN A 122 8.51 -41.11 4.34
C ASN A 122 9.94 -40.86 3.82
N ASN A 123 10.70 -40.10 4.61
CA ASN A 123 12.08 -39.71 4.30
C ASN A 123 12.25 -39.18 2.84
N TYR A 124 11.23 -38.48 2.33
CA TYR A 124 11.22 -37.97 0.96
C TYR A 124 12.15 -36.78 0.87
N THR A 125 13.17 -36.91 0.03
CA THR A 125 14.25 -35.92 -0.03
C THR A 125 14.34 -35.33 -1.43
N ILE A 126 14.22 -34.00 -1.51
CA ILE A 126 14.37 -33.23 -2.75
C ILE A 126 15.63 -32.37 -2.64
N SER A 127 16.44 -32.40 -3.68
CA SER A 127 17.59 -31.53 -3.87
C SER A 127 17.28 -30.48 -4.93
N VAL A 128 17.42 -29.21 -4.55
CA VAL A 128 17.37 -28.04 -5.43
C VAL A 128 18.80 -27.58 -5.68
N THR A 129 19.21 -27.58 -6.94
CA THR A 129 20.53 -27.12 -7.37
C THR A 129 20.43 -25.66 -7.81
N THR A 130 21.39 -24.87 -7.35
CA THR A 130 21.52 -23.44 -7.66
C THR A 130 22.84 -23.19 -8.37
N ASP A 131 23.04 -22.00 -8.92
CA ASP A 131 24.33 -21.59 -9.52
C ASP A 131 25.30 -20.90 -8.54
N ALA A 132 24.99 -20.89 -7.25
CA ALA A 132 25.82 -20.24 -6.24
C ALA A 132 27.12 -21.02 -5.96
N THR A 133 28.24 -20.29 -5.81
CA THR A 133 29.56 -20.86 -5.46
C THR A 133 29.60 -21.43 -4.04
N THR A 134 28.73 -20.92 -3.15
CA THR A 134 28.52 -21.41 -1.78
C THR A 134 27.07 -21.88 -1.68
N ASN A 135 26.82 -23.10 -1.19
CA ASN A 135 25.48 -23.72 -1.13
C ASN A 135 24.84 -24.10 -2.49
N ALA A 136 25.63 -24.63 -3.42
CA ALA A 136 25.18 -25.07 -4.76
C ALA A 136 24.02 -26.08 -4.77
N THR A 137 23.78 -26.78 -3.65
CA THR A 137 22.65 -27.70 -3.50
C THR A 137 22.00 -27.51 -2.15
N LYS A 138 20.69 -27.30 -2.14
CA LYS A 138 19.85 -27.31 -0.93
C LYS A 138 18.96 -28.53 -0.93
N THR A 139 18.82 -29.14 0.23
CA THR A 139 18.09 -30.40 0.38
C THR A 139 16.97 -30.23 1.39
N PHE A 140 15.77 -30.64 1.01
CA PHE A 140 14.58 -30.67 1.84
C PHE A 140 14.28 -32.14 2.12
N THR A 141 14.25 -32.51 3.39
CA THR A 141 13.80 -33.84 3.83
C THR A 141 12.45 -33.69 4.50
N LEU A 142 11.48 -34.41 3.95
CA LEU A 142 10.08 -34.40 4.29
C LEU A 142 9.75 -35.77 4.88
N ASP A 143 9.45 -35.79 6.18
CA ASP A 143 9.23 -37.02 6.93
C ASP A 143 8.11 -36.81 7.95
N GLY A 144 6.99 -37.50 7.76
CA GLY A 144 5.81 -37.35 8.62
C GLY A 144 4.48 -37.40 7.87
N ALA A 145 3.42 -37.61 8.64
CA ALA A 145 2.03 -37.58 8.20
C ALA A 145 1.43 -36.23 8.60
N ASP A 146 1.68 -35.19 7.81
CA ASP A 146 0.99 -33.92 7.99
C ASP A 146 0.57 -33.39 6.62
N ASP A 147 -0.74 -33.28 6.47
CA ASP A 147 -1.53 -32.90 5.30
C ASP A 147 -1.33 -31.42 4.89
N SER A 148 -0.13 -30.84 5.10
CA SER A 148 0.30 -29.46 4.77
C SER A 148 1.70 -29.14 5.37
N ALA A 149 2.63 -30.09 5.47
CA ALA A 149 3.94 -29.80 6.07
C ALA A 149 4.76 -28.85 5.15
N VAL A 150 5.10 -27.65 5.67
CA VAL A 150 5.88 -26.63 4.96
C VAL A 150 7.29 -26.54 5.55
N VAL A 151 8.30 -26.86 4.75
CA VAL A 151 9.71 -26.68 5.10
C VAL A 151 10.27 -25.49 4.32
N THR A 152 10.53 -24.40 5.01
CA THR A 152 11.11 -23.18 4.43
C THR A 152 12.60 -23.10 4.77
N THR A 153 13.44 -22.87 3.77
CA THR A 153 14.82 -22.45 3.98
C THR A 153 15.02 -21.06 3.39
N ASN A 154 15.34 -20.10 4.25
CA ASN A 154 15.72 -18.76 3.82
C ASN A 154 17.09 -18.81 3.15
N LEU A 155 17.24 -18.07 2.06
CA LEU A 155 18.43 -18.07 1.23
C LEU A 155 18.84 -16.62 1.00
N ALA A 156 20.15 -16.37 1.07
CA ALA A 156 20.73 -15.07 0.77
C ALA A 156 21.61 -15.21 -0.48
N GLY A 157 21.34 -14.39 -1.50
CA GLY A 157 22.20 -14.22 -2.68
C GLY A 157 22.22 -15.38 -3.67
N LEU A 158 21.11 -16.08 -3.86
CA LEU A 158 20.98 -17.05 -4.96
C LEU A 158 20.48 -16.35 -6.21
N THR A 159 21.16 -16.54 -7.34
CA THR A 159 20.87 -15.85 -8.61
C THR A 159 20.16 -16.73 -9.62
N ARG A 160 20.22 -18.07 -9.47
CA ARG A 160 19.47 -19.01 -10.31
C ARG A 160 19.25 -20.37 -9.69
N ILE A 161 18.11 -20.97 -9.99
CA ILE A 161 17.84 -22.40 -9.77
C ILE A 161 18.06 -23.15 -11.09
N THR A 162 18.99 -24.11 -11.08
CA THR A 162 19.46 -24.83 -12.27
C THR A 162 18.89 -26.25 -12.37
N GLY A 163 18.35 -26.78 -11.27
CA GLY A 163 17.73 -28.10 -11.27
C GLY A 163 16.95 -28.41 -10.00
N ILE A 164 15.95 -29.27 -10.15
CA ILE A 164 15.20 -29.86 -9.04
C ILE A 164 15.13 -31.37 -9.27
N THR A 165 15.58 -32.13 -8.29
CA THR A 165 15.70 -33.58 -8.37
C THR A 165 15.27 -34.23 -7.07
N ARG A 166 14.42 -35.25 -7.16
CA ARG A 166 14.17 -36.17 -6.04
C ARG A 166 15.39 -37.07 -5.86
N THR A 167 15.89 -37.16 -4.64
CA THR A 167 17.08 -37.94 -4.30
C THR A 167 16.72 -39.27 -3.60
N SER A 168 15.68 -39.29 -2.76
CA SER A 168 15.24 -40.52 -2.04
C SER A 168 13.83 -40.41 -1.44
N GLY A 169 13.35 -41.51 -0.86
CA GLY A 169 12.11 -41.60 -0.07
C GLY A 169 10.85 -41.92 -0.88
N THR A 170 9.72 -42.12 -0.22
CA THR A 170 8.44 -42.51 -0.84
C THR A 170 7.30 -41.65 -0.29
N THR A 171 6.20 -41.56 -1.04
CA THR A 171 4.97 -40.92 -0.59
C THR A 171 3.82 -41.93 -0.54
N SER A 172 2.74 -41.58 0.15
CA SER A 172 1.47 -42.31 0.03
C SER A 172 0.87 -42.11 -1.36
N ASP A 173 0.01 -43.05 -1.77
CA ASP A 173 -0.80 -42.93 -2.98
C ASP A 173 -1.62 -41.62 -2.94
N GLY A 174 -1.61 -40.87 -4.05
CA GLY A 174 -2.27 -39.56 -4.17
C GLY A 174 -1.58 -38.37 -3.49
N ALA A 175 -0.44 -38.54 -2.83
CA ALA A 175 0.29 -37.42 -2.23
C ALA A 175 1.00 -36.57 -3.30
N THR A 176 1.05 -35.26 -3.05
CA THR A 176 1.79 -34.32 -3.91
C THR A 176 2.85 -33.57 -3.12
N ILE A 177 3.98 -33.31 -3.77
CA ILE A 177 5.06 -32.49 -3.22
C ILE A 177 5.31 -31.34 -4.15
N THR A 178 5.14 -30.12 -3.62
CA THR A 178 5.30 -28.88 -4.37
C THR A 178 6.52 -28.13 -3.88
N ILE A 179 7.40 -27.77 -4.80
CA ILE A 179 8.55 -26.90 -4.53
C ILE A 179 8.24 -25.50 -5.04
N LYS A 180 8.35 -24.51 -4.15
CA LYS A 180 8.16 -23.09 -4.45
C LYS A 180 9.45 -22.31 -4.18
N ALA A 181 9.70 -21.26 -4.95
CA ALA A 181 10.73 -20.26 -4.70
C ALA A 181 10.07 -18.92 -4.43
N THR A 182 10.43 -18.25 -3.34
CA THR A 182 10.11 -16.85 -3.15
C THR A 182 11.14 -16.03 -3.94
N CYS A 183 10.69 -15.33 -4.97
CA CYS A 183 11.51 -14.34 -5.68
C CYS A 183 11.03 -12.92 -5.32
N ASN A 184 11.62 -11.87 -5.93
CA ASN A 184 11.15 -10.49 -5.78
C ASN A 184 11.02 -9.77 -7.14
N GLY A 185 9.83 -9.18 -7.37
CA GLY A 185 9.10 -8.65 -8.54
C GLY A 185 9.71 -7.47 -9.22
N THR A 186 10.18 -7.52 -10.47
CA THR A 186 10.79 -6.33 -11.06
C THR A 186 10.48 -6.17 -12.55
N TYR A 187 10.07 -4.96 -12.93
CA TYR A 187 10.14 -4.52 -14.32
C TYR A 187 11.60 -4.18 -14.61
N TYR A 188 12.14 -4.82 -15.65
CA TYR A 188 13.54 -5.22 -15.77
C TYR A 188 14.59 -4.22 -15.23
N TRP A 189 15.35 -4.69 -14.23
CA TRP A 189 16.65 -4.19 -13.78
C TRP A 189 17.74 -5.20 -14.18
N ASP A 190 18.83 -4.77 -14.82
CA ASP A 190 20.10 -5.53 -14.81
C ASP A 190 21.26 -4.70 -14.24
N GLN A 191 22.24 -5.40 -13.65
CA GLN A 191 23.43 -4.83 -13.00
C GLN A 191 24.46 -4.24 -14.00
N ASN A 192 24.25 -4.35 -15.30
CA ASN A 192 25.15 -3.96 -16.40
C ASN A 192 24.63 -2.81 -17.29
N GLY A 193 23.38 -2.35 -17.14
CA GLY A 193 22.87 -1.14 -17.80
C GLY A 193 21.39 -1.14 -18.18
N TYR A 194 20.91 0.05 -18.55
CA TYR A 194 19.51 0.38 -18.87
C TYR A 194 19.04 -0.14 -20.23
N ASP A 195 18.92 -1.44 -20.41
CA ASP A 195 18.15 -1.96 -21.53
C ASP A 195 16.88 -2.62 -21.04
N ASN A 196 15.96 -1.81 -20.49
CA ASN A 196 14.59 -2.21 -20.18
C ASN A 196 14.08 -2.99 -21.39
N PHE A 197 14.00 -4.32 -21.25
CA PHE A 197 13.53 -5.16 -22.32
C PHE A 197 12.12 -4.71 -22.66
N TYR A 198 11.82 -4.73 -23.95
CA TYR A 198 10.65 -4.05 -24.48
C TYR A 198 9.54 -5.07 -24.73
N ASP A 199 8.42 -4.90 -24.03
CA ASP A 199 7.17 -5.57 -24.35
C ASP A 199 6.43 -4.77 -25.42
N SER A 200 6.31 -5.35 -26.62
CA SER A 200 5.55 -4.76 -27.73
C SER A 200 4.04 -4.93 -27.60
N THR A 201 3.58 -5.68 -26.62
CA THR A 201 2.20 -6.13 -26.48
C THR A 201 1.42 -5.25 -25.52
N ASN A 202 1.99 -5.00 -24.33
CA ASN A 202 1.32 -4.28 -23.26
C ASN A 202 2.14 -3.06 -22.81
N MET A 203 1.44 -1.96 -22.59
CA MET A 203 1.96 -0.87 -21.77
C MET A 203 1.90 -1.30 -20.32
N SER A 204 3.04 -1.41 -19.65
CA SER A 204 3.15 -2.04 -18.34
C SER A 204 3.51 -1.08 -17.22
N SER A 205 4.01 0.11 -17.53
CA SER A 205 4.27 1.15 -16.52
C SER A 205 3.92 2.55 -17.02
N LEU A 206 3.77 3.46 -16.05
CA LEU A 206 3.34 4.84 -16.22
C LEU A 206 4.21 5.75 -15.38
N THR A 207 4.81 6.75 -16.00
CA THR A 207 5.51 7.84 -15.33
C THR A 207 4.69 9.12 -15.48
N LEU A 208 4.46 9.81 -14.36
CA LEU A 208 3.76 11.08 -14.32
C LEU A 208 4.44 12.03 -13.34
N TYR A 209 4.30 13.33 -13.58
CA TYR A 209 4.86 14.36 -12.70
C TYR A 209 3.74 15.13 -12.04
N LEU A 210 3.88 15.40 -10.75
CA LEU A 210 2.93 16.18 -9.96
C LEU A 210 3.59 17.48 -9.50
N THR A 211 2.80 18.54 -9.47
CA THR A 211 3.14 19.80 -8.80
C THR A 211 1.93 20.33 -8.03
N LEU A 212 2.16 21.21 -7.06
CA LEU A 212 1.05 21.87 -6.37
C LEU A 212 0.35 22.87 -7.29
N THR A 213 -0.97 22.88 -7.23
CA THR A 213 -1.77 23.99 -7.76
C THR A 213 -1.49 25.28 -6.98
N ALA A 214 -1.96 26.42 -7.48
CA ALA A 214 -1.68 27.75 -6.93
C ALA A 214 -2.14 28.02 -5.47
N GLY A 215 -2.62 27.02 -4.72
CA GLY A 215 -3.04 27.12 -3.31
C GLY A 215 -1.96 26.85 -2.25
N GLN A 216 -0.78 26.37 -2.63
CA GLN A 216 0.47 26.34 -1.83
C GLN A 216 0.50 25.55 -0.50
N SER A 217 -0.53 24.77 -0.15
CA SER A 217 -0.40 23.83 0.97
C SER A 217 0.41 22.60 0.56
N PRO A 218 1.45 22.20 1.31
CA PRO A 218 2.21 20.98 1.03
C PRO A 218 1.34 19.73 1.05
N ILE A 219 1.66 18.76 0.19
CA ILE A 219 1.00 17.45 0.18
C ILE A 219 1.98 16.41 0.72
N ASP A 220 1.55 15.66 1.72
CA ASP A 220 2.29 14.49 2.18
C ASP A 220 2.16 13.35 1.16
N MET A 221 3.28 12.95 0.56
CA MET A 221 3.34 11.92 -0.47
C MET A 221 3.22 10.50 0.11
N ASP A 222 3.57 10.28 1.38
CA ASP A 222 3.44 8.96 2.01
C ASP A 222 1.99 8.60 2.29
N MET A 223 1.13 9.61 2.44
CA MET A 223 -0.31 9.43 2.59
C MET A 223 -1.07 9.45 1.25
N LEU A 224 -0.36 9.51 0.12
CA LEU A 224 -0.98 9.46 -1.20
C LEU A 224 -1.51 8.04 -1.47
N THR A 225 -2.78 7.94 -1.86
CA THR A 225 -3.37 6.68 -2.31
C THR A 225 -3.55 6.73 -3.82
N ILE A 226 -3.07 5.71 -4.54
CA ILE A 226 -3.27 5.59 -5.98
C ILE A 226 -4.19 4.41 -6.27
N SER A 227 -5.22 4.62 -7.07
CA SER A 227 -6.09 3.56 -7.59
C SER A 227 -5.97 3.46 -9.11
N TYR A 228 -6.12 2.25 -9.63
CA TYR A 228 -6.02 1.95 -11.05
C TYR A 228 -7.27 1.23 -11.55
N SER A 229 -7.69 1.52 -12.79
CA SER A 229 -8.72 0.74 -13.47
C SER A 229 -8.55 0.74 -14.99
N ASP A 230 -8.79 -0.38 -15.63
CA ASP A 230 -8.96 -0.51 -17.08
C ASP A 230 -10.25 -1.27 -17.42
N GLN A 231 -10.32 -1.92 -18.59
CA GLN A 231 -11.49 -2.68 -19.02
C GLN A 231 -11.70 -3.97 -18.20
N ASP A 232 -10.61 -4.60 -17.75
CA ASP A 232 -10.60 -5.96 -17.21
C ASP A 232 -10.26 -5.98 -15.71
N THR A 233 -9.53 -4.96 -15.23
CA THR A 233 -8.93 -4.92 -13.89
C THR A 233 -9.25 -3.62 -13.16
N TYR A 234 -9.58 -3.74 -11.87
CA TYR A 234 -9.74 -2.62 -10.95
C TYR A 234 -8.97 -2.89 -9.66
N VAL A 235 -8.09 -1.96 -9.29
CA VAL A 235 -7.34 -1.99 -8.03
C VAL A 235 -7.60 -0.68 -7.27
N GLY A 236 -8.32 -0.78 -6.15
CA GLY A 236 -8.73 0.37 -5.36
C GLY A 236 -7.58 1.09 -4.63
N GLN A 237 -6.46 0.40 -4.41
CA GLN A 237 -5.25 0.94 -3.81
C GLN A 237 -4.04 0.11 -4.27
N LEU A 238 -3.14 0.73 -5.02
CA LEU A 238 -1.85 0.13 -5.38
C LEU A 238 -0.90 0.20 -4.17
N PRO A 239 -0.18 -0.88 -3.83
CA PRO A 239 0.87 -0.84 -2.82
C PRO A 239 1.99 0.13 -3.19
N TYR A 240 2.44 0.91 -2.21
CA TYR A 240 3.66 1.69 -2.30
C TYR A 240 4.88 0.78 -2.19
N SER A 241 5.93 1.06 -2.96
CA SER A 241 7.17 0.29 -3.01
C SER A 241 8.37 1.15 -2.66
N GLU A 242 9.10 0.68 -1.65
CA GLU A 242 10.39 1.22 -1.18
C GLU A 242 11.57 0.31 -1.56
N GLU A 243 11.35 -0.57 -2.54
CA GLU A 243 12.40 -1.47 -3.02
C GLU A 243 13.61 -0.66 -3.52
N THR A 244 14.81 -1.22 -3.38
CA THR A 244 16.01 -0.55 -3.89
C THR A 244 15.84 -0.31 -5.38
N ASN A 245 16.08 0.90 -5.88
CA ASN A 245 15.85 1.29 -7.28
C ASN A 245 14.38 1.20 -7.75
N ALA A 246 13.40 1.27 -6.84
CA ALA A 246 11.98 1.32 -7.22
C ALA A 246 11.69 2.40 -8.27
N SER A 247 12.31 3.57 -8.14
CA SER A 247 12.23 4.70 -9.07
C SER A 247 12.72 4.40 -10.50
N MET A 248 13.41 3.27 -10.67
CA MET A 248 13.94 2.78 -11.94
C MET A 248 13.15 1.59 -12.49
N GLY A 249 12.05 1.19 -11.83
CA GLY A 249 11.19 0.06 -12.25
C GLY A 249 11.36 -1.22 -11.43
N ASN A 250 12.24 -1.23 -10.42
CA ASN A 250 12.46 -2.37 -9.53
C ASN A 250 11.32 -2.57 -8.53
N MET A 251 10.11 -2.83 -9.03
CA MET A 251 8.88 -2.91 -8.25
C MET A 251 7.99 -4.06 -8.74
N PRO A 252 7.20 -4.67 -7.85
CA PRO A 252 6.23 -5.69 -8.24
C PRO A 252 5.14 -5.11 -9.14
N MET A 253 4.36 -6.00 -9.76
CA MET A 253 3.26 -5.61 -10.61
C MET A 253 2.14 -4.94 -9.83
N GLY A 254 1.58 -3.86 -10.37
CA GLY A 254 0.53 -3.10 -9.70
C GLY A 254 1.02 -2.32 -8.48
N ALA A 255 2.25 -1.82 -8.48
CA ALA A 255 2.83 -1.03 -7.39
C ALA A 255 3.18 0.37 -7.86
N TRP A 256 3.50 1.26 -6.92
CA TRP A 256 3.93 2.61 -7.25
C TRP A 256 5.03 3.09 -6.32
N THR A 257 5.78 4.07 -6.78
CA THR A 257 6.78 4.79 -6.00
C THR A 257 6.84 6.24 -6.47
N TYR A 258 7.53 7.08 -5.70
CA TYR A 258 7.76 8.47 -6.09
C TYR A 258 9.19 8.90 -5.80
N THR A 259 9.63 9.94 -6.50
CA THR A 259 10.90 10.62 -6.23
C THR A 259 10.70 12.12 -6.31
N THR A 260 11.24 12.85 -5.35
CA THR A 260 11.41 14.29 -5.46
C THR A 260 12.42 14.56 -6.57
N GLN A 261 12.10 15.51 -7.45
CA GLN A 261 13.05 15.96 -8.46
C GLN A 261 13.95 17.04 -7.85
N ASP A 262 15.25 16.98 -8.15
CA ASP A 262 16.27 17.94 -7.72
C ASP A 262 15.85 19.37 -8.09
N THR A 263 15.19 20.04 -7.14
CA THR A 263 14.70 21.39 -7.31
C THR A 263 15.60 22.33 -6.51
N PRO A 264 16.21 23.37 -7.12
CA PRO A 264 17.08 24.27 -6.40
C PRO A 264 16.37 24.95 -5.21
N GLY A 265 16.77 24.59 -3.99
CA GLY A 265 16.22 25.11 -2.74
C GLY A 265 15.13 24.24 -2.09
N ALA A 266 14.81 23.08 -2.67
CA ALA A 266 13.97 22.05 -2.05
C ALA A 266 14.70 21.39 -0.87
N VAL A 267 13.93 20.93 0.10
CA VAL A 267 14.42 20.05 1.15
C VAL A 267 13.98 18.65 0.77
N ASP A 268 14.92 17.72 0.63
CA ASP A 268 14.58 16.32 0.33
C ASP A 268 13.80 15.72 1.51
N ASN A 269 12.48 15.74 1.38
CA ASN A 269 11.52 15.24 2.34
C ASN A 269 10.34 14.58 1.59
N ASN A 270 9.43 13.98 2.34
CA ASN A 270 8.31 13.22 1.78
C ASN A 270 7.09 14.11 1.47
N MET A 271 7.29 15.43 1.40
CA MET A 271 6.25 16.40 1.08
C MET A 271 6.49 16.98 -0.31
N LEU A 272 5.40 17.19 -1.04
CA LEU A 272 5.41 18.01 -2.25
C LEU A 272 5.15 19.46 -1.85
N GLU A 273 6.18 20.30 -1.91
CA GLU A 273 6.13 21.70 -1.49
C GLU A 273 5.99 22.67 -2.69
N PRO A 274 5.66 23.96 -2.45
CA PRO A 274 5.57 24.94 -3.53
C PRO A 274 6.87 25.06 -4.31
N ARG A 275 6.75 24.97 -5.64
CA ARG A 275 7.86 25.03 -6.62
C ARG A 275 8.65 23.73 -6.75
N GLU A 276 8.23 22.66 -6.10
CA GLU A 276 8.77 21.32 -6.29
C GLU A 276 7.96 20.52 -7.31
N GLN A 277 8.61 19.48 -7.82
CA GLN A 277 7.99 18.48 -8.68
C GLN A 277 8.31 17.10 -8.15
N VAL A 278 7.30 16.24 -8.12
CA VAL A 278 7.46 14.83 -7.77
C VAL A 278 7.20 13.99 -9.01
N CYS A 279 8.11 13.06 -9.28
CA CYS A 279 7.94 12.05 -10.31
C CYS A 279 7.34 10.80 -9.66
N VAL A 280 6.15 10.42 -10.09
CA VAL A 280 5.47 9.20 -9.67
C VAL A 280 5.62 8.16 -10.78
N LEU A 281 6.13 6.99 -10.42
CA LEU A 281 6.23 5.82 -11.29
C LEU A 281 5.26 4.76 -10.79
N ILE A 282 4.45 4.23 -11.70
CA ILE A 282 3.42 3.24 -11.42
C ILE A 282 3.64 2.05 -12.35
N THR A 283 3.75 0.85 -11.79
CA THR A 283 3.65 -0.40 -12.55
C THR A 283 2.19 -0.82 -12.60
N LEU A 284 1.69 -1.16 -13.78
CA LEU A 284 0.29 -1.50 -13.98
C LEU A 284 0.03 -2.95 -13.53
N PRO A 285 -1.15 -3.25 -12.97
CA PRO A 285 -1.53 -4.61 -12.62
C PRO A 285 -1.78 -5.46 -13.89
N ASP A 286 -1.82 -6.78 -13.74
CA ASP A 286 -2.19 -7.74 -14.80
C ASP A 286 -1.45 -7.57 -16.13
N TYR A 287 -0.14 -7.32 -16.06
CA TYR A 287 0.78 -7.07 -17.19
C TYR A 287 0.52 -5.75 -17.93
N GLY A 288 -0.44 -4.96 -17.45
CA GLY A 288 -0.79 -3.67 -17.98
C GLY A 288 -1.81 -3.73 -19.12
N VAL A 289 -1.70 -2.80 -20.06
CA VAL A 289 -2.79 -2.46 -20.98
C VAL A 289 -2.35 -2.67 -22.42
N THR A 290 -3.11 -3.47 -23.17
CA THR A 290 -2.92 -3.68 -24.61
C THR A 290 -3.21 -2.41 -25.43
N VAL A 291 -2.79 -2.38 -26.69
CA VAL A 291 -2.99 -1.24 -27.61
C VAL A 291 -4.46 -0.82 -27.78
N ASN A 292 -4.70 0.49 -27.97
CA ASN A 292 -6.02 1.10 -28.18
C ASN A 292 -7.04 0.84 -27.04
N LYS A 293 -6.58 0.65 -25.81
CA LYS A 293 -7.43 0.45 -24.63
C LYS A 293 -7.31 1.62 -23.67
N GLN A 294 -8.44 1.94 -23.05
CA GLN A 294 -8.52 3.01 -22.05
C GLN A 294 -8.14 2.47 -20.68
N PHE A 295 -7.39 3.25 -19.93
CA PHE A 295 -7.12 3.02 -18.52
C PHE A 295 -7.27 4.33 -17.75
N THR A 296 -7.40 4.21 -16.43
CA THR A 296 -7.59 5.32 -15.51
C THR A 296 -6.74 5.11 -14.27
N VAL A 297 -6.05 6.18 -13.87
CA VAL A 297 -5.32 6.27 -12.60
C VAL A 297 -5.92 7.42 -11.81
N GLU A 298 -6.21 7.21 -10.54
CA GLU A 298 -6.67 8.27 -9.63
C GLU A 298 -5.69 8.40 -8.47
N LEU A 299 -5.18 9.62 -8.27
CA LEU A 299 -4.26 9.97 -7.20
C LEU A 299 -5.04 10.75 -6.14
N LYS A 300 -5.10 10.21 -4.94
CA LYS A 300 -5.95 10.65 -3.82
C LYS A 300 -5.05 11.08 -2.66
N PRO A 301 -4.70 12.37 -2.53
CA PRO A 301 -3.92 12.85 -1.39
C PRO A 301 -4.77 12.74 -0.10
N SER A 302 -4.11 12.75 1.07
CA SER A 302 -4.79 12.76 2.37
C SER A 302 -5.63 14.01 2.62
N VAL A 303 -5.20 15.12 2.01
CA VAL A 303 -5.88 16.41 2.04
C VAL A 303 -5.90 16.97 0.62
N GLY A 304 -7.07 17.40 0.15
CA GLY A 304 -7.21 18.05 -1.15
C GLY A 304 -8.06 17.28 -2.16
N ALA A 305 -7.95 17.69 -3.43
CA ALA A 305 -8.70 17.11 -4.53
C ALA A 305 -8.00 15.88 -5.14
N THR A 306 -8.80 14.88 -5.53
CA THR A 306 -8.34 13.72 -6.29
C THR A 306 -7.98 14.12 -7.71
N VAL A 307 -6.79 13.75 -8.16
CA VAL A 307 -6.36 13.89 -9.56
C VAL A 307 -6.72 12.63 -10.32
N LYS A 308 -7.60 12.74 -11.32
CA LYS A 308 -8.00 11.63 -12.19
C LYS A 308 -7.36 11.78 -13.56
N ILE A 309 -6.63 10.74 -13.97
CA ILE A 309 -5.95 10.66 -15.27
C ILE A 309 -6.58 9.51 -16.03
N SER A 310 -7.17 9.80 -17.19
CA SER A 310 -7.70 8.78 -18.09
C SER A 310 -7.04 8.94 -19.45
N ARG A 311 -6.46 7.86 -19.97
CA ARG A 311 -5.68 7.83 -21.22
C ARG A 311 -5.99 6.57 -22.00
N ILE A 312 -5.70 6.60 -23.29
CA ILE A 312 -5.82 5.47 -24.20
C ILE A 312 -4.41 5.10 -24.67
N THR A 313 -4.08 3.80 -24.63
CA THR A 313 -2.82 3.30 -25.17
C THR A 313 -2.76 3.50 -26.69
N PRO A 314 -1.59 3.85 -27.25
CA PRO A 314 -1.42 4.01 -28.70
C PRO A 314 -1.63 2.70 -29.47
N GLY A 315 -1.76 2.79 -30.80
CA GLY A 315 -1.93 1.63 -31.68
C GLY A 315 -0.73 0.69 -31.78
N GLN A 316 0.40 1.09 -31.20
CA GLN A 316 1.61 0.31 -31.02
C GLN A 316 2.21 0.72 -29.67
N VAL A 317 2.55 -0.25 -28.82
CA VAL A 317 3.32 0.01 -27.60
C VAL A 317 4.76 0.29 -28.01
N ASP A 318 5.47 1.20 -27.35
CA ASP A 318 6.91 1.40 -27.52
C ASP A 318 7.61 1.36 -26.15
N LYS A 319 8.94 1.24 -26.15
CA LYS A 319 9.75 1.28 -24.91
C LYS A 319 9.46 2.53 -24.07
N THR A 320 9.10 3.64 -24.70
CA THR A 320 8.65 4.87 -24.04
C THR A 320 7.75 5.62 -25.00
N MET A 321 6.59 6.07 -24.52
CA MET A 321 5.61 6.77 -25.32
C MET A 321 4.90 7.85 -24.52
N VAL A 322 4.58 8.95 -25.17
CA VAL A 322 3.78 10.02 -24.57
C VAL A 322 2.30 9.71 -24.77
N LEU A 323 1.53 9.79 -23.70
CA LEU A 323 0.09 9.55 -23.69
C LEU A 323 -0.67 10.88 -23.66
N TYR A 324 -1.54 11.07 -24.65
CA TYR A 324 -2.33 12.29 -24.83
C TYR A 324 -3.74 12.13 -24.27
#